data_AF-A0A1C4YML9-F1
#
_entry.id   AF-A0A1C4YML9-F1
#
_cell.length_a   1.000
_cell.length_b   1.000
_cell.length_c   1.000
_cell.angle_alpha   90.00
_cell.angle_beta   90.00
_cell.angle_gamma   90.00
#
_symmetry.space_group_name_H-M   'P 1'
#
loop_
_entity.id
_entity.type
_entity.pdbx_description
1 polymer ?
#
loop_
_entity_poly.entity_id
_entity_poly.type
_entity_poly.pdbx_seq_one_letter_code
_entity_poly.pdbx_strand_id
1 'polypeptide(L)'
;MRDSGGAGSAVRVRQLLADQGVSVRALAALPGDRRGSQPWRVTIADGHELFVKLSAGRQREAGRLRRWVRRLRYRHLGDRPAYDSAVQKAGHEAGLLRLAGRAGAGVPCLLTEATSPAGEGLLVEEFVPGRPLDTLHPGELGADALADVWRQVASLHRAGLAHCDLRGANVLVTDASARLVALAAGTDRATPEQRARDLVEPLVLLAALAGVRRTVAAAVEHLGAAAVADALPWLQTALLSRPARRASAARPGLLDDLRAEIAHHCPGRPVRTARVVRFTGRRLFLLVMLGVLGYFLITQFGKVTLAIEALGRANPGAVIGALLAAAATYPLSALALRLAAAGRIPFGTTVSVQVAAGFVNRVAPGAVGGFALSLRYLRRQGLPLPVAATTVAVDRAAGFLAVALLLPALLPFARGSAQHLRAAVAGRGWMVLLVGLGLSALAVVVIATPRWRARARHAGRQAFDALRLLLRSGRVLRLLTVGLALTLSYATALWLSLLAVGLPAEPALVAPVVLVSVLGEGVATAAPTPGGLGATEAALVSGLLLYGVPAGTAVAGVLIYRLATFWLPVLPGYVALRLLVRRHAV
;
A
#
# COMPACT_ATOMS: atom_id res chain seq x y z
N MET A 1 21.18 8.39 18.10
CA MET A 1 21.42 8.16 19.54
C MET A 1 20.66 6.91 19.96
N ARG A 2 21.39 5.81 20.12
CA ARG A 2 20.93 4.49 20.60
C ARG A 2 21.60 4.28 21.98
N ASP A 3 20.91 3.56 22.87
CA ASP A 3 21.43 2.97 24.13
C ASP A 3 21.55 3.75 25.47
N SER A 4 20.84 4.86 25.68
CA SER A 4 20.69 5.45 27.04
C SER A 4 19.42 5.00 27.81
N GLY A 5 18.50 4.27 27.17
CA GLY A 5 17.18 3.95 27.75
C GLY A 5 17.14 2.76 28.72
N GLY A 6 18.12 1.85 28.70
CA GLY A 6 18.14 0.66 29.56
C GLY A 6 18.64 0.94 30.97
N ALA A 7 19.80 1.59 31.08
CA ALA A 7 20.45 1.90 32.35
C ALA A 7 19.63 2.88 33.21
N GLY A 8 19.11 3.95 32.59
CA GLY A 8 18.27 4.93 33.30
C GLY A 8 16.93 4.36 33.78
N SER A 9 16.39 3.34 33.11
CA SER A 9 15.19 2.63 33.57
C SER A 9 15.50 1.64 34.70
N ALA A 10 16.67 0.97 34.66
CA ALA A 10 17.10 0.05 35.71
C ALA A 10 17.29 0.75 37.07
N VAL A 11 17.93 1.93 37.06
CA VAL A 11 18.11 2.76 38.27
C VAL A 11 16.77 3.17 38.85
N ARG A 12 15.83 3.61 37.99
CA ARG A 12 14.48 4.00 38.42
C ARG A 12 13.69 2.84 39.01
N VAL A 13 13.77 1.64 38.42
CA VAL A 13 13.11 0.45 38.98
C VAL A 13 13.68 0.12 40.36
N ARG A 14 15.01 0.17 40.54
CA ARG A 14 15.65 -0.05 41.85
C ARG A 14 15.19 0.97 42.88
N GLN A 15 15.14 2.25 42.52
CA GLN A 15 14.70 3.31 43.41
C GLN A 15 13.24 3.14 43.82
N LEU A 16 12.34 2.93 42.84
CA LEU A 16 10.92 2.73 43.15
C LEU A 16 10.66 1.47 43.98
N LEU A 17 11.45 0.41 43.83
CA LEU A 17 11.34 -0.78 44.68
C LEU A 17 11.88 -0.51 46.09
N ALA A 18 12.98 0.26 46.21
CA ALA A 18 13.50 0.67 47.52
C ALA A 18 12.51 1.55 48.29
N ASP A 19 11.81 2.46 47.59
CA ASP A 19 10.74 3.29 48.17
C ASP A 19 9.55 2.45 48.69
N GLN A 20 9.42 1.21 48.21
CA GLN A 20 8.43 0.21 48.67
C GLN A 20 9.00 -0.79 49.68
N GLY A 21 10.23 -0.56 50.18
CA GLY A 21 10.90 -1.44 51.14
C GLY A 21 11.48 -2.74 50.54
N VAL A 22 11.58 -2.85 49.22
CA VAL A 22 12.07 -4.07 48.53
C VAL A 22 13.55 -3.92 48.14
N SER A 23 14.42 -4.72 48.77
CA SER A 23 15.87 -4.69 48.53
C SER A 23 16.29 -5.55 47.33
N VAL A 24 16.74 -4.92 46.24
CA VAL A 24 17.06 -5.59 44.97
C VAL A 24 18.51 -6.12 44.92
N ARG A 25 18.66 -7.46 44.89
CA ARG A 25 19.95 -8.15 44.69
C ARG A 25 20.38 -8.13 43.22
N ALA A 26 19.50 -8.57 42.32
CA ALA A 26 19.78 -8.63 40.88
C ALA A 26 18.59 -8.11 40.06
N LEU A 27 18.88 -7.52 38.91
CA LEU A 27 17.88 -6.92 38.03
C LEU A 27 18.24 -7.21 36.57
N ALA A 28 17.37 -7.91 35.84
CA ALA A 28 17.58 -8.27 34.44
C ALA A 28 16.37 -7.84 33.59
N ALA A 29 16.63 -7.13 32.48
CA ALA A 29 15.57 -6.79 31.54
C ALA A 29 15.14 -8.03 30.76
N LEU A 30 13.84 -8.32 30.72
CA LEU A 30 13.33 -9.45 29.96
C LEU A 30 13.17 -9.09 28.47
N PRO A 31 13.60 -9.97 27.54
CA PRO A 31 13.37 -9.78 26.12
C PRO A 31 11.88 -9.94 25.79
N GLY A 32 11.30 -9.04 24.98
CA GLY A 32 9.88 -9.11 24.62
C GLY A 32 9.31 -7.86 23.96
N ASP A 33 8.05 -7.93 23.52
CA ASP A 33 7.31 -6.83 22.90
C ASP A 33 7.05 -5.71 23.94
N ARG A 34 7.86 -4.65 23.90
CA ARG A 34 7.83 -3.49 24.82
C ARG A 34 6.62 -2.58 24.58
N ARG A 35 5.38 -3.10 24.59
CA ARG A 35 4.12 -2.38 24.28
C ARG A 35 3.76 -1.25 25.27
N GLY A 36 4.65 -0.28 25.40
CA GLY A 36 4.57 0.81 26.35
C GLY A 36 5.03 0.47 27.77
N SER A 37 5.57 -0.72 28.00
CA SER A 37 6.10 -1.14 29.29
C SER A 37 7.37 -1.95 29.12
N GLN A 38 8.31 -1.78 30.04
CA GLN A 38 9.57 -2.53 30.08
C GLN A 38 9.49 -3.58 31.19
N PRO A 39 9.49 -4.89 30.86
CA PRO A 39 9.46 -5.96 31.84
C PRO A 39 10.87 -6.26 32.38
N TRP A 40 10.94 -6.58 33.67
CA TRP A 40 12.15 -6.90 34.41
C TRP A 40 11.93 -8.15 35.25
N ARG A 41 12.93 -9.01 35.31
CA ARG A 41 13.06 -10.02 36.37
C ARG A 41 13.93 -9.42 37.47
N VAL A 42 13.44 -9.48 38.70
CA VAL A 42 14.10 -8.89 39.87
C VAL A 42 14.28 -9.96 40.92
N THR A 43 15.51 -10.15 41.39
CA THR A 43 15.80 -11.06 42.51
C THR A 43 15.98 -10.23 43.77
N ILE A 44 15.18 -10.49 44.80
CA ILE A 44 15.24 -9.81 46.10
C ILE A 44 16.37 -10.40 46.96
N ALA A 45 16.75 -9.72 48.04
CA ALA A 45 17.75 -10.18 49.02
C ALA A 45 17.48 -11.63 49.50
N ASP A 46 16.21 -11.98 49.74
CA ASP A 46 15.77 -13.30 50.23
C ASP A 46 15.78 -14.39 49.14
N GLY A 47 16.25 -14.09 47.93
CA GLY A 47 16.36 -15.05 46.81
C GLY A 47 15.08 -15.23 45.99
N HIS A 48 13.94 -14.68 46.43
CA HIS A 48 12.70 -14.69 45.67
C HIS A 48 12.79 -13.86 44.37
N GLU A 49 12.20 -14.38 43.29
CA GLU A 49 12.11 -13.69 42.01
C GLU A 49 10.76 -12.99 41.84
N LEU A 50 10.81 -11.74 41.36
CA LEU A 50 9.66 -10.90 41.02
C LEU A 50 9.65 -10.54 39.54
N PHE A 51 8.46 -10.34 39.02
CA PHE A 51 8.25 -9.73 37.71
C PHE A 51 7.84 -8.27 37.89
N VAL A 52 8.64 -7.35 37.37
CA VAL A 52 8.43 -5.90 37.53
C VAL A 52 8.23 -5.23 36.19
N LYS A 53 7.15 -4.46 36.09
CA LYS A 53 6.75 -3.78 34.86
C LYS A 53 6.70 -2.29 35.08
N LEU A 54 7.59 -1.57 34.40
CA LEU A 54 7.60 -0.11 34.39
C LEU A 54 6.90 0.41 33.12
N SER A 55 5.83 1.19 33.29
CA SER A 55 5.09 1.85 32.20
C SER A 55 5.42 3.35 32.19
N ALA A 56 6.05 3.83 31.11
CA ALA A 56 6.47 5.23 30.99
C ALA A 56 5.35 6.15 30.47
N GLY A 57 5.22 7.34 31.05
CA GLY A 57 4.11 8.29 30.82
C GLY A 57 4.04 8.99 29.45
N ARG A 58 4.96 8.77 28.51
CA ARG A 58 4.94 9.44 27.19
C ARG A 58 4.74 8.48 26.02
N GLN A 59 3.50 8.16 25.69
CA GLN A 59 3.14 7.65 24.35
C GLN A 59 2.55 8.75 23.47
N ARG A 60 3.39 9.70 23.00
CA ARG A 60 2.95 10.72 22.04
C ARG A 60 3.02 10.21 20.59
N GLU A 61 1.88 10.37 19.91
CA GLU A 61 1.64 10.42 18.45
C GLU A 61 1.76 9.14 17.61
N ALA A 62 2.87 8.39 17.64
CA ALA A 62 3.06 7.25 16.72
C ALA A 62 2.03 6.11 16.93
N GLY A 63 1.52 5.95 18.15
CA GLY A 63 0.47 5.00 18.49
C GLY A 63 -0.91 5.40 17.98
N ARG A 64 -1.22 6.71 17.89
CA ARG A 64 -2.53 7.21 17.49
C ARG A 64 -2.83 6.87 16.03
N LEU A 65 -1.91 7.14 15.10
CA LEU A 65 -2.10 6.84 13.68
C LEU A 65 -2.29 5.33 13.43
N ARG A 66 -1.49 4.47 14.07
CA ARG A 66 -1.64 3.00 13.96
C ARG A 66 -2.98 2.52 14.53
N ARG A 67 -3.46 3.12 15.62
CA ARG A 67 -4.79 2.84 16.21
C ARG A 67 -5.92 3.29 15.29
N TRP A 68 -5.83 4.50 14.71
CA TRP A 68 -6.79 5.02 13.73
C TRP A 68 -6.88 4.14 12.49
N VAL A 69 -5.74 3.76 11.89
CA VAL A 69 -5.70 2.84 10.73
C VAL A 69 -6.29 1.48 11.08
N ARG A 70 -6.04 0.95 12.29
CA ARG A 70 -6.66 -0.31 12.74
C ARG A 70 -8.17 -0.19 12.96
N ARG A 71 -8.65 0.90 13.58
CA ARG A 71 -10.09 1.18 13.80
C ARG A 71 -10.86 1.36 12.47
N LEU A 72 -10.22 1.97 11.48
CA LEU A 72 -10.80 2.12 10.14
C LEU A 72 -10.85 0.79 9.37
N ARG A 73 -9.81 -0.04 9.50
CA ARG A 73 -9.66 -1.30 8.75
C ARG A 73 -10.46 -2.47 9.33
N TYR A 74 -10.62 -2.54 10.64
CA TYR A 74 -11.25 -3.67 11.33
C TYR A 74 -12.47 -3.25 12.16
N ARG A 75 -13.57 -4.00 12.04
CA ARG A 75 -14.76 -3.87 12.89
C ARG A 75 -14.49 -4.59 14.22
N HIS A 76 -14.78 -3.95 15.35
CA HIS A 76 -14.72 -4.53 16.71
C HIS A 76 -13.33 -4.98 17.23
N LEU A 77 -12.22 -4.63 16.58
CA LEU A 77 -10.84 -4.80 17.11
C LEU A 77 -10.38 -3.57 17.93
N GLY A 78 -11.33 -2.73 18.34
CA GLY A 78 -11.11 -1.40 18.92
C GLY A 78 -11.21 -1.33 20.45
N ASP A 79 -11.48 -2.45 21.13
CA ASP A 79 -11.90 -2.49 22.54
C ASP A 79 -10.72 -2.55 23.52
N ARG A 80 -9.53 -2.08 23.12
CA ARG A 80 -8.46 -1.83 24.09
C ARG A 80 -8.80 -0.54 24.83
N PRO A 81 -8.84 -0.53 26.16
CA PRO A 81 -9.08 0.71 26.91
C PRO A 81 -8.08 1.77 26.46
N ALA A 82 -8.60 2.95 26.12
CA ALA A 82 -7.75 4.10 25.87
C ALA A 82 -7.29 4.60 27.23
N TYR A 83 -6.11 4.17 27.67
CA TYR A 83 -5.50 4.73 28.87
C TYR A 83 -4.94 6.11 28.54
N ASP A 84 -5.38 7.12 29.28
CA ASP A 84 -4.88 8.49 29.14
C ASP A 84 -3.54 8.67 29.87
N SER A 85 -3.22 7.79 30.83
CA SER A 85 -1.95 7.79 31.56
C SER A 85 -1.38 6.38 31.79
N ALA A 86 -0.07 6.29 32.07
CA ALA A 86 0.59 5.04 32.42
C ALA A 86 0.14 4.47 33.78
N VAL A 87 -0.21 5.36 34.71
CA VAL A 87 -0.77 5.01 36.02
C VAL A 87 -2.13 4.35 35.87
N GLN A 88 -3.02 4.93 35.04
CA GLN A 88 -4.34 4.34 34.78
C GLN A 88 -4.23 2.94 34.16
N LYS A 89 -3.25 2.73 33.27
CA LYS A 89 -2.97 1.42 32.69
C LYS A 89 -2.52 0.41 33.75
N ALA A 90 -1.58 0.80 34.61
CA ALA A 90 -1.05 -0.07 35.66
C ALA A 90 -2.14 -0.44 36.68
N GLY A 91 -2.91 0.55 37.15
CA GLY A 91 -4.01 0.34 38.10
C GLY A 91 -5.14 -0.53 37.54
N HIS A 92 -5.45 -0.40 36.24
CA HIS A 92 -6.40 -1.29 35.57
C HIS A 92 -5.91 -2.74 35.52
N GLU A 93 -4.65 -2.95 35.15
CA GLU A 93 -4.04 -4.29 35.14
C GLU A 93 -3.99 -4.89 36.56
N ALA A 94 -3.61 -4.11 37.56
CA ALA A 94 -3.63 -4.49 38.97
C ALA A 94 -5.03 -4.92 39.44
N GLY A 95 -6.06 -4.14 39.10
CA GLY A 95 -7.46 -4.47 39.39
C GLY A 95 -7.88 -5.81 38.79
N LEU A 96 -7.56 -6.05 37.52
CA LEU A 96 -7.87 -7.31 36.84
C LEU A 96 -7.11 -8.50 37.42
N LEU A 97 -5.83 -8.34 37.78
CA LEU A 97 -5.05 -9.39 38.44
C LEU A 97 -5.68 -9.79 39.78
N ARG A 98 -6.08 -8.81 40.59
CA ARG A 98 -6.77 -9.06 41.87
C ARG A 98 -8.10 -9.79 41.68
N LEU A 99 -8.92 -9.35 40.72
CA LEU A 99 -10.20 -9.98 40.42
C LEU A 99 -10.03 -11.41 39.89
N ALA A 100 -9.10 -11.61 38.96
CA ALA A 100 -8.82 -12.92 38.38
C ALA A 100 -8.25 -13.90 39.42
N GLY A 101 -7.34 -13.44 40.29
CA GLY A 101 -6.79 -14.23 41.38
C GLY A 101 -7.85 -14.66 42.38
N ARG A 102 -8.75 -13.75 42.79
CA ARG A 102 -9.90 -14.07 43.66
C ARG A 102 -10.86 -15.08 43.03
N ALA A 103 -10.99 -15.07 41.71
CA ALA A 103 -11.79 -16.04 40.96
C ALA A 103 -11.10 -17.41 40.80
N GLY A 104 -9.89 -17.59 41.33
CA GLY A 104 -9.12 -18.82 41.18
C GLY A 104 -8.57 -19.03 39.78
N ALA A 105 -8.46 -17.98 38.96
CA ALA A 105 -7.72 -18.05 37.72
C ALA A 105 -6.21 -17.99 38.02
N GLY A 106 -5.43 -18.82 37.32
CA GLY A 106 -3.99 -18.89 37.39
C GLY A 106 -3.35 -17.67 36.75
N VAL A 107 -3.38 -16.54 37.44
CA VAL A 107 -2.69 -15.30 37.08
C VAL A 107 -1.54 -15.05 38.06
N PRO A 108 -0.56 -14.20 37.71
CA PRO A 108 0.46 -13.76 38.67
C PRO A 108 -0.19 -13.09 39.89
N CYS A 109 0.24 -13.48 41.08
CA CYS A 109 -0.07 -12.74 42.30
C CYS A 109 0.51 -11.33 42.23
N LEU A 110 -0.37 -10.33 42.34
CA LEU A 110 0.04 -8.93 42.46
C LEU A 110 0.55 -8.67 43.88
N LEU A 111 1.80 -8.22 44.00
CA LEU A 111 2.41 -7.90 45.29
C LEU A 111 2.22 -6.43 45.65
N THR A 112 2.55 -5.53 44.72
CA THR A 112 2.34 -4.09 44.93
C THR A 112 2.19 -3.34 43.61
N GLU A 113 1.55 -2.18 43.69
CA GLU A 113 1.49 -1.18 42.63
C GLU A 113 2.01 0.15 43.16
N ALA A 114 2.85 0.84 42.39
CA ALA A 114 3.41 2.13 42.78
C ALA A 114 3.34 3.13 41.63
N THR A 115 3.26 4.40 41.98
CA THR A 115 3.27 5.50 41.01
C THR A 115 4.48 6.38 41.28
N SER A 116 5.29 6.61 40.25
CA SER A 116 6.39 7.57 40.32
C SER A 116 5.85 9.01 40.28
N PRO A 117 6.49 9.98 40.95
CA PRO A 117 6.19 11.41 40.80
C PRO A 117 6.21 11.90 39.34
N ALA A 118 6.95 11.21 38.46
CA ALA A 118 6.99 11.49 37.02
C ALA A 118 5.78 10.97 36.23
N GLY A 119 4.76 10.41 36.89
CA GLY A 119 3.56 9.83 36.27
C GLY A 119 3.80 8.47 35.61
N GLU A 120 4.85 7.75 36.02
CA GLU A 120 5.13 6.37 35.59
C GLU A 120 4.39 5.39 36.51
N GLY A 121 3.80 4.34 35.93
CA GLY A 121 3.15 3.27 36.70
C GLY A 121 4.10 2.08 36.85
N LEU A 122 4.28 1.60 38.08
CA LEU A 122 5.02 0.40 38.43
C LEU A 122 4.05 -0.70 38.88
N LEU A 123 4.21 -1.88 38.31
CA LEU A 123 3.47 -3.08 38.72
C LEU A 123 4.49 -4.14 39.14
N VAL A 124 4.31 -4.71 40.34
CA VAL A 124 5.18 -5.73 40.91
C VAL A 124 4.35 -6.99 41.15
N GLU A 125 4.70 -8.04 40.43
CA GLU A 125 4.02 -9.33 40.40
C GLU A 125 4.98 -10.44 40.85
N GLU A 126 4.44 -11.57 41.28
CA GLU A 126 5.24 -12.79 41.42
C GLU A 126 5.88 -13.16 40.07
N PHE A 127 7.11 -13.69 40.12
CA PHE A 127 7.70 -14.24 38.91
C PHE A 127 7.09 -15.62 38.62
N VAL A 128 6.37 -15.73 37.50
CA VAL A 128 5.77 -17.00 37.07
C VAL A 128 6.75 -17.81 36.22
N PRO A 129 7.18 -19.01 36.65
CA PRO A 129 7.98 -19.90 35.82
C PRO A 129 7.12 -20.51 34.70
N GLY A 130 7.67 -20.58 33.48
CA GLY A 130 7.00 -21.22 32.35
C GLY A 130 7.52 -20.74 30.99
N ARG A 131 7.23 -21.52 29.95
CA ARG A 131 7.50 -21.15 28.55
C ARG A 131 6.24 -20.55 27.93
N PRO A 132 6.33 -19.48 27.13
CA PRO A 132 5.17 -18.99 26.38
C PRO A 132 4.68 -20.02 25.36
N LEU A 133 3.37 -20.16 25.22
CA LEU A 133 2.73 -21.16 24.35
C LEU A 133 3.18 -21.05 22.88
N ASP A 134 3.48 -19.85 22.39
CA ASP A 134 3.96 -19.64 21.01
C ASP A 134 5.45 -20.00 20.78
N THR A 135 6.15 -20.47 21.83
CA THR A 135 7.52 -20.98 21.76
C THR A 135 7.61 -22.50 21.80
N LEU A 136 6.49 -23.20 22.01
CA LEU A 136 6.46 -24.66 22.03
C LEU A 136 6.47 -25.25 20.62
N HIS A 137 7.04 -26.46 20.50
CA HIS A 137 6.95 -27.28 19.31
C HIS A 137 5.81 -28.31 19.39
N PRO A 138 5.30 -28.81 18.25
CA PRO A 138 4.27 -29.85 18.24
C PRO A 138 4.69 -31.08 19.06
N GLY A 139 3.80 -31.55 19.94
CA GLY A 139 4.07 -32.67 20.84
C GLY A 139 4.72 -32.30 22.18
N GLU A 140 5.21 -31.06 22.36
CA GLU A 140 5.78 -30.63 23.66
C GLU A 140 4.70 -30.29 24.71
N LEU A 141 3.45 -30.10 24.30
CA LEU A 141 2.36 -29.75 25.22
C LEU A 141 1.70 -31.01 25.78
N GLY A 142 1.84 -31.23 27.08
CA GLY A 142 1.17 -32.30 27.83
C GLY A 142 -0.36 -32.14 27.90
N ALA A 143 -1.06 -33.23 28.17
CA ALA A 143 -2.52 -33.24 28.29
C ALA A 143 -3.02 -32.40 29.48
N ASP A 144 -2.30 -32.45 30.62
CA ASP A 144 -2.63 -31.69 31.82
C ASP A 144 -2.48 -30.20 31.60
N ALA A 145 -1.39 -29.76 30.97
CA ALA A 145 -1.19 -28.37 30.60
C ALA A 145 -2.27 -27.87 29.61
N LEU A 146 -2.65 -28.68 28.62
CA LEU A 146 -3.74 -28.36 27.68
C LEU A 146 -5.06 -28.14 28.41
N ALA A 147 -5.43 -29.06 29.31
CA ALA A 147 -6.64 -28.95 30.13
C ALA A 147 -6.58 -27.72 31.04
N ASP A 148 -5.44 -27.46 31.68
CA ASP A 148 -5.27 -26.35 32.59
C ASP A 148 -5.38 -25.00 31.87
N VAL A 149 -4.89 -24.84 30.63
CA VAL A 149 -5.12 -23.62 29.84
C VAL A 149 -6.61 -23.30 29.74
N TRP A 150 -7.44 -24.29 29.40
CA TRP A 150 -8.89 -24.08 29.29
C TRP A 150 -9.55 -23.86 30.64
N ARG A 151 -9.09 -24.53 31.69
CA ARG A 151 -9.54 -24.30 33.06
C ARG A 151 -9.29 -22.86 33.50
N GLN A 152 -8.11 -22.31 33.23
CA GLN A 152 -7.79 -20.92 33.56
C GLN A 152 -8.65 -19.91 32.79
N VAL A 153 -8.87 -20.15 31.49
CA VAL A 153 -9.77 -19.32 30.67
C VAL A 153 -11.22 -19.40 31.19
N ALA A 154 -11.68 -20.58 31.59
CA ALA A 154 -13.00 -20.78 32.16
C ALA A 154 -13.18 -20.05 33.50
N SER A 155 -12.19 -20.09 34.39
CA SER A 155 -12.20 -19.31 35.64
C SER A 155 -12.30 -17.81 35.38
N LEU A 156 -11.54 -17.30 34.41
CA LEU A 156 -11.54 -15.89 34.02
C LEU A 156 -12.93 -15.48 33.47
N HIS A 157 -13.49 -16.27 32.56
CA HIS A 157 -14.80 -16.01 31.96
C HIS A 157 -15.96 -16.13 32.96
N ARG A 158 -15.92 -17.09 33.90
CA ARG A 158 -16.93 -17.24 34.97
C ARG A 158 -16.96 -16.04 35.91
N ALA A 159 -15.83 -15.38 36.11
CA ALA A 159 -15.72 -14.15 36.88
C ALA A 159 -16.21 -12.89 36.14
N GLY A 160 -16.76 -13.04 34.93
CA GLY A 160 -17.17 -11.91 34.09
C GLY A 160 -15.99 -11.19 33.43
N LEU A 161 -14.77 -11.74 33.52
CA LEU A 161 -13.56 -11.15 32.95
C LEU A 161 -13.32 -11.66 31.52
N ALA A 162 -12.65 -10.86 30.70
CA ALA A 162 -12.06 -11.27 29.43
C ALA A 162 -10.64 -10.71 29.34
N HIS A 163 -9.72 -11.50 28.80
CA HIS A 163 -8.32 -11.13 28.64
C HIS A 163 -8.12 -10.16 27.46
N CYS A 164 -8.90 -10.28 26.38
CA CYS A 164 -8.89 -9.43 25.18
C CYS A 164 -7.55 -9.34 24.40
N ASP A 165 -6.51 -10.06 24.84
CA ASP A 165 -5.21 -10.22 24.16
C ASP A 165 -4.61 -11.59 24.49
N LEU A 166 -5.44 -12.64 24.56
CA LEU A 166 -5.05 -14.01 24.93
C LEU A 166 -4.24 -14.68 23.81
N ARG A 167 -3.00 -14.24 23.64
CA ARG A 167 -2.06 -14.73 22.63
C ARG A 167 -1.13 -15.77 23.22
N GLY A 168 -0.44 -16.53 22.36
CA GLY A 168 0.53 -17.52 22.83
C GLY A 168 1.60 -16.94 23.77
N ALA A 169 2.08 -15.72 23.51
CA ALA A 169 3.03 -15.02 24.38
C ALA A 169 2.51 -14.69 25.80
N ASN A 170 1.18 -14.68 25.98
CA ASN A 170 0.50 -14.32 27.24
C ASN A 170 -0.06 -15.56 27.98
N VAL A 171 0.22 -16.76 27.47
CA VAL A 171 -0.10 -18.03 28.12
C VAL A 171 1.22 -18.72 28.41
N LEU A 172 1.64 -18.69 29.67
CA LEU A 172 2.83 -19.39 30.13
C LEU A 172 2.43 -20.80 30.53
N VAL A 173 3.17 -21.79 30.05
CA VAL A 173 2.90 -23.20 30.33
C VAL A 173 4.14 -23.89 30.90
N THR A 174 3.87 -24.81 31.79
CA THR A 174 4.79 -25.83 32.32
C THR A 174 4.25 -27.21 31.90
N ASP A 175 4.86 -28.30 32.35
CA ASP A 175 4.41 -29.64 31.97
C ASP A 175 2.97 -29.95 32.43
N ALA A 176 2.53 -29.36 33.56
CA ALA A 176 1.24 -29.65 34.18
C ALA A 176 0.32 -28.43 34.38
N SER A 177 0.83 -27.20 34.27
CA SER A 177 0.05 -26.00 34.61
C SER A 177 0.23 -24.86 33.61
N ALA A 178 -0.80 -24.03 33.53
CA ALA A 178 -0.86 -22.83 32.70
C ALA A 178 -1.13 -21.59 33.53
N ARG A 179 -0.52 -20.47 33.14
CA ARG A 179 -0.70 -19.17 33.76
C ARG A 179 -0.98 -18.10 32.72
N LEU A 180 -1.98 -17.27 32.98
CA LEU A 180 -2.41 -16.18 32.12
C LEU A 180 -1.76 -14.89 32.58
N VAL A 181 -0.96 -14.26 31.73
CA VAL A 181 -0.17 -13.07 32.06
C VAL A 181 -0.55 -11.86 31.19
N ALA A 182 -0.16 -10.66 31.60
CA ALA A 182 -0.36 -9.42 30.83
C ALA A 182 -1.84 -9.04 30.58
N LEU A 183 -2.61 -8.89 31.66
CA LEU A 183 -4.03 -8.52 31.63
C LEU A 183 -4.29 -7.03 31.32
N ALA A 184 -3.26 -6.24 30.99
CA ALA A 184 -3.40 -4.81 30.63
C ALA A 184 -4.36 -4.48 29.48
N ALA A 185 -4.87 -5.47 28.74
CA ALA A 185 -5.86 -5.26 27.68
C ALA A 185 -7.25 -5.77 28.05
N GLY A 186 -7.39 -6.44 29.19
CA GLY A 186 -8.61 -7.13 29.61
C GLY A 186 -9.71 -6.20 30.09
N THR A 187 -10.85 -6.78 30.41
CA THR A 187 -12.04 -6.10 30.95
C THR A 187 -12.71 -6.95 32.01
N ASP A 188 -13.35 -6.30 32.97
CA ASP A 188 -14.15 -6.87 34.05
C ASP A 188 -15.66 -6.96 33.76
N ARG A 189 -16.08 -6.47 32.59
CA ARG A 189 -17.45 -6.56 32.08
C ARG A 189 -17.46 -7.20 30.70
N ALA A 190 -16.95 -8.42 30.64
CA ALA A 190 -16.79 -9.13 29.39
C ALA A 190 -18.14 -9.38 28.71
N THR A 191 -18.25 -8.88 27.49
CA THR A 191 -19.36 -9.24 26.58
C THR A 191 -19.20 -10.69 26.10
N PRO A 192 -20.30 -11.37 25.72
CA PRO A 192 -20.23 -12.69 25.10
C PRO A 192 -19.28 -12.74 23.90
N GLU A 193 -19.26 -11.68 23.08
CA GLU A 193 -18.37 -11.57 21.92
C GLU A 193 -16.89 -11.47 22.31
N GLN A 194 -16.55 -10.77 23.40
CA GLN A 194 -15.16 -10.68 23.87
C GLN A 194 -14.67 -12.04 24.38
N ARG A 195 -15.49 -12.74 25.18
CA ARG A 195 -15.18 -14.11 25.63
C ARG A 195 -14.99 -15.07 24.46
N ALA A 196 -15.87 -15.01 23.46
CA ALA A 196 -15.75 -15.83 22.26
C ALA A 196 -14.47 -15.54 21.46
N ARG A 197 -14.03 -14.28 21.38
CA ARG A 197 -12.78 -13.91 20.69
C ARG A 197 -11.53 -14.36 21.42
N ASP A 198 -11.54 -14.38 22.75
CA ASP A 198 -10.40 -14.84 23.54
C ASP A 198 -10.08 -16.31 23.26
N LEU A 199 -11.06 -17.12 22.88
CA LEU A 199 -10.84 -18.53 22.53
C LEU A 199 -10.12 -18.72 21.20
N VAL A 200 -10.18 -17.76 20.28
CA VAL A 200 -9.76 -17.96 18.87
C VAL A 200 -8.27 -18.27 18.75
N GLU A 201 -7.41 -17.47 19.40
CA GLU A 201 -5.97 -17.65 19.27
C GLU A 201 -5.45 -18.90 20.01
N PRO A 202 -5.88 -19.19 21.25
CA PRO A 202 -5.58 -20.46 21.93
C PRO A 202 -6.10 -21.68 21.16
N LEU A 203 -7.33 -21.67 20.63
CA LEU A 203 -7.86 -22.79 19.83
C LEU A 203 -6.93 -23.15 18.67
N VAL A 204 -6.41 -22.14 17.95
CA VAL A 204 -5.52 -22.35 16.82
C VAL A 204 -4.14 -22.83 17.24
N LEU A 205 -3.54 -22.22 18.27
CA LEU A 205 -2.21 -22.60 18.75
C LEU A 205 -2.22 -24.00 19.39
N LEU A 206 -3.18 -24.27 20.26
CA LEU A 206 -3.31 -25.57 20.93
C LEU A 206 -3.63 -26.68 19.93
N ALA A 207 -4.48 -26.43 18.93
CA ALA A 207 -4.75 -27.42 17.89
C ALA A 207 -3.53 -27.71 17.01
N ALA A 208 -2.65 -26.71 16.80
CA ALA A 208 -1.38 -26.92 16.12
C ALA A 208 -0.37 -27.72 16.96
N LEU A 209 -0.42 -27.60 18.29
CA LEU A 209 0.52 -28.25 19.22
C LEU A 209 0.09 -29.66 19.64
N ALA A 210 -1.19 -29.84 19.97
CA ALA A 210 -1.75 -31.06 20.57
C ALA A 210 -2.81 -31.76 19.67
N GLY A 211 -3.21 -31.13 18.56
CA GLY A 211 -4.18 -31.66 17.61
C GLY A 211 -5.62 -31.21 17.86
N VAL A 212 -6.36 -31.02 16.76
CA VAL A 212 -7.73 -30.46 16.72
C VAL A 212 -8.69 -31.14 17.68
N ARG A 213 -8.87 -32.47 17.57
CA ARG A 213 -9.83 -33.24 18.39
C ARG A 213 -9.60 -33.07 19.89
N ARG A 214 -8.34 -33.24 20.33
CA ARG A 214 -7.96 -33.12 21.75
C ARG A 214 -8.18 -31.70 22.27
N THR A 215 -7.81 -30.70 21.47
CA THR A 215 -8.01 -29.29 21.85
C THR A 215 -9.48 -28.92 21.96
N VAL A 216 -10.33 -29.34 21.02
CA VAL A 216 -11.76 -29.03 21.05
C VAL A 216 -12.46 -29.78 22.17
N ALA A 217 -12.15 -31.06 22.39
CA ALA A 217 -12.72 -31.84 23.49
C ALA A 217 -12.42 -31.20 24.86
N ALA A 218 -11.16 -30.85 25.13
CA ALA A 218 -10.77 -30.19 26.38
C ALA A 218 -11.40 -28.79 26.54
N ALA A 219 -11.56 -28.05 25.44
CA ALA A 219 -12.24 -26.76 25.47
C ALA A 219 -13.73 -26.92 25.82
N VAL A 220 -14.41 -27.88 25.19
CA VAL A 220 -15.83 -28.17 25.43
C VAL A 220 -16.07 -28.65 26.87
N GLU A 221 -15.18 -29.49 27.39
CA GLU A 221 -15.24 -29.99 28.77
C GLU A 221 -15.20 -28.85 29.81
N HIS A 222 -14.31 -27.88 29.64
CA HIS A 222 -14.11 -26.82 30.64
C HIS A 222 -14.94 -25.54 30.41
N LEU A 223 -15.27 -25.21 29.15
CA LEU A 223 -16.00 -23.98 28.80
C LEU A 223 -17.47 -24.24 28.43
N GLY A 224 -17.82 -25.49 28.13
CA GLY A 224 -19.11 -25.86 27.57
C GLY A 224 -19.18 -25.69 26.05
N ALA A 225 -19.91 -26.59 25.39
CA ALA A 225 -20.01 -26.65 23.94
C ALA A 225 -20.55 -25.35 23.32
N ALA A 226 -21.53 -24.72 23.99
CA ALA A 226 -22.12 -23.46 23.54
C ALA A 226 -21.11 -22.31 23.50
N ALA A 227 -20.23 -22.19 24.48
CA ALA A 227 -19.24 -21.11 24.55
C ALA A 227 -18.14 -21.30 23.49
N VAL A 228 -17.71 -22.54 23.25
CA VAL A 228 -16.75 -22.87 22.20
C VAL A 228 -17.34 -22.61 20.80
N ALA A 229 -18.62 -22.94 20.59
CA ALA A 229 -19.32 -22.68 19.34
C ALA A 229 -19.45 -21.17 19.04
N ASP A 230 -19.57 -20.31 20.06
CA ASP A 230 -19.62 -18.86 19.87
C ASP A 230 -18.31 -18.27 19.30
N ALA A 231 -17.19 -19.02 19.35
CA ALA A 231 -15.93 -18.62 18.73
C ALA A 231 -15.91 -18.84 17.19
N LEU A 232 -16.79 -19.70 16.64
CA LEU A 232 -16.81 -20.06 15.22
C LEU A 232 -16.84 -18.85 14.26
N PRO A 233 -17.67 -17.81 14.48
CA PRO A 233 -17.70 -16.64 13.62
C PRO A 233 -16.36 -15.88 13.56
N TRP A 234 -15.54 -16.01 14.60
CA TRP A 234 -14.29 -15.29 14.78
C TRP A 234 -13.06 -16.11 14.39
N LEU A 235 -13.20 -17.41 14.10
CA LEU A 235 -12.11 -18.28 13.70
C LEU A 235 -11.65 -17.98 12.26
N GLN A 236 -10.88 -16.91 12.07
CA GLN A 236 -10.39 -16.45 10.78
C GLN A 236 -8.95 -15.91 10.85
N THR A 237 -8.17 -16.14 9.80
CA THR A 237 -6.74 -15.76 9.71
C THR A 237 -6.49 -14.27 9.96
N ALA A 238 -7.47 -13.40 9.65
CA ALA A 238 -7.39 -11.97 9.86
C ALA A 238 -7.30 -11.54 11.34
N LEU A 239 -7.79 -12.37 12.26
CA LEU A 239 -7.80 -12.09 13.71
C LEU A 239 -6.57 -12.65 14.45
N LEU A 240 -5.87 -13.60 13.86
CA LEU A 240 -4.74 -14.29 14.49
C LEU A 240 -3.49 -13.39 14.64
N SER A 241 -2.68 -13.65 15.65
CA SER A 241 -1.32 -13.10 15.75
C SER A 241 -0.37 -13.66 14.67
N ARG A 242 0.87 -13.15 14.61
CA ARG A 242 1.89 -13.66 13.69
C ARG A 242 2.23 -15.14 13.96
N PRO A 243 2.50 -15.56 15.21
CA PRO A 243 2.70 -16.97 15.55
C PRO A 243 1.53 -17.86 15.13
N ALA A 244 0.29 -17.52 15.50
CA ALA A 244 -0.89 -18.32 15.17
C ALA A 244 -1.14 -18.40 13.65
N ARG A 245 -0.89 -17.33 12.88
CA ARG A 245 -0.93 -17.40 11.42
C ARG A 245 0.14 -18.31 10.83
N ARG A 246 1.35 -18.34 11.41
CA ARG A 246 2.42 -19.26 10.96
C ARG A 246 2.04 -20.71 11.25
N ALA A 247 1.52 -20.99 12.43
CA ALA A 247 1.02 -22.32 12.80
C ALA A 247 -0.08 -22.79 11.84
N SER A 248 -1.07 -21.94 11.56
CA SER A 248 -2.13 -22.23 10.58
C SER A 248 -1.63 -22.35 9.14
N ALA A 249 -0.55 -21.66 8.76
CA ALA A 249 0.03 -21.78 7.42
C ALA A 249 0.89 -23.05 7.27
N ALA A 250 1.52 -23.51 8.36
CA ALA A 250 2.31 -24.74 8.38
C ALA A 250 1.43 -26.00 8.23
N ARG A 251 0.15 -25.92 8.63
CA ARG A 251 -0.84 -26.99 8.45
C ARG A 251 -2.06 -26.50 7.66
N PRO A 252 -2.03 -26.61 6.32
CA PRO A 252 -3.17 -26.28 5.48
C PRO A 252 -4.43 -27.02 5.95
N GLY A 253 -5.57 -26.33 6.01
CA GLY A 253 -6.85 -26.92 6.47
C GLY A 253 -7.09 -26.84 7.98
N LEU A 254 -6.12 -26.47 8.83
CA LEU A 254 -6.28 -26.45 10.30
C LEU A 254 -7.52 -25.68 10.79
N LEU A 255 -7.82 -24.53 10.16
CA LEU A 255 -8.99 -23.73 10.54
C LEU A 255 -10.30 -24.40 10.10
N ASP A 256 -10.29 -25.11 8.99
CA ASP A 256 -11.48 -25.81 8.49
C ASP A 256 -11.74 -27.04 9.37
N ASP A 257 -10.70 -27.79 9.73
CA ASP A 257 -10.75 -28.90 10.69
C ASP A 257 -11.28 -28.45 12.05
N LEU A 258 -10.76 -27.34 12.59
CA LEU A 258 -11.26 -26.74 13.85
C LEU A 258 -12.74 -26.37 13.75
N ARG A 259 -13.18 -25.78 12.64
CA ARG A 259 -14.61 -25.43 12.46
C ARG A 259 -15.49 -26.66 12.38
N ALA A 260 -15.05 -27.68 11.65
CA ALA A 260 -15.77 -28.95 11.53
C ALA A 260 -15.88 -29.67 12.89
N GLU A 261 -14.78 -29.75 13.63
CA GLU A 261 -14.77 -30.39 14.95
C GLU A 261 -15.66 -29.64 15.95
N ILE A 262 -15.57 -28.31 16.03
CA ILE A 262 -16.44 -27.52 16.92
C ILE A 262 -17.91 -27.65 16.51
N ALA A 263 -18.21 -27.69 15.22
CA ALA A 263 -19.56 -27.88 14.72
C ALA A 263 -20.11 -29.28 15.04
N HIS A 264 -19.26 -30.30 15.08
CA HIS A 264 -19.65 -31.67 15.44
C HIS A 264 -20.19 -31.76 16.88
N HIS A 265 -19.56 -31.05 17.82
CA HIS A 265 -20.01 -30.98 19.23
C HIS A 265 -21.24 -30.08 19.46
N CYS A 266 -21.70 -29.34 18.43
CA CYS A 266 -22.80 -28.37 18.51
C CYS A 266 -23.68 -28.37 17.24
N PRO A 267 -24.43 -29.46 16.94
CA PRO A 267 -25.30 -29.51 15.77
C PRO A 267 -26.44 -28.47 15.85
N GLY A 268 -26.69 -27.75 14.75
CA GLY A 268 -27.86 -26.86 14.60
C GLY A 268 -27.61 -25.35 14.76
N ARG A 269 -26.40 -24.88 15.13
CA ARG A 269 -26.06 -23.44 15.11
C ARG A 269 -25.60 -22.99 13.70
N PRO A 270 -26.23 -21.98 13.07
CA PRO A 270 -25.81 -21.50 11.76
C PRO A 270 -24.42 -20.83 11.82
N VAL A 271 -23.44 -21.41 11.12
CA VAL A 271 -22.07 -20.88 11.03
C VAL A 271 -22.04 -19.67 10.09
N ARG A 272 -22.36 -18.47 10.60
CA ARG A 272 -22.14 -17.21 9.88
C ARG A 272 -20.82 -16.59 10.34
N THR A 273 -19.80 -16.60 9.48
CA THR A 273 -18.52 -15.91 9.75
C THR A 273 -18.73 -14.42 9.98
N ALA A 274 -18.21 -13.88 11.08
CA ALA A 274 -18.33 -12.46 11.39
C ALA A 274 -17.52 -11.63 10.37
N ARG A 275 -18.17 -10.60 9.79
CA ARG A 275 -17.49 -9.65 8.89
C ARG A 275 -16.59 -8.71 9.68
N VAL A 276 -15.35 -9.12 9.90
CA VAL A 276 -14.35 -8.37 10.70
C VAL A 276 -13.67 -7.25 9.91
N VAL A 277 -13.62 -7.32 8.58
CA VAL A 277 -12.94 -6.31 7.74
C VAL A 277 -13.97 -5.33 7.15
N ARG A 278 -13.89 -4.04 7.55
CA ARG A 278 -14.78 -2.96 7.04
C ARG A 278 -14.48 -2.63 5.57
N PHE A 279 -13.19 -2.56 5.23
CA PHE A 279 -12.73 -2.24 3.89
C PHE A 279 -11.63 -3.23 3.48
N THR A 280 -11.89 -4.00 2.42
CA THR A 280 -10.82 -4.65 1.66
C THR A 280 -9.84 -3.56 1.22
N GLY A 281 -8.52 -3.79 1.28
CA GLY A 281 -7.53 -2.75 0.88
C GLY A 281 -7.81 -2.15 -0.50
N ARG A 282 -8.42 -2.95 -1.40
CA ARG A 282 -8.97 -2.53 -2.70
C ARG A 282 -10.01 -1.41 -2.61
N ARG A 283 -10.94 -1.44 -1.64
CA ARG A 283 -11.99 -0.41 -1.47
C ARG A 283 -11.43 0.90 -0.93
N LEU A 284 -10.48 0.84 0.01
CA LEU A 284 -9.80 2.04 0.50
C LEU A 284 -8.94 2.66 -0.61
N PHE A 285 -8.21 1.84 -1.37
CA PHE A 285 -7.47 2.29 -2.55
C PHE A 285 -8.40 2.97 -3.58
N LEU A 286 -9.54 2.35 -3.89
CA LEU A 286 -10.52 2.94 -4.82
C LEU A 286 -11.10 4.26 -4.31
N LEU A 287 -11.39 4.37 -3.01
CA LEU A 287 -11.89 5.61 -2.40
C LEU A 287 -10.85 6.73 -2.46
N VAL A 288 -9.59 6.42 -2.12
CA VAL A 288 -8.48 7.37 -2.23
C VAL A 288 -8.25 7.77 -3.69
N MET A 289 -8.29 6.81 -4.61
CA MET A 289 -8.17 7.10 -6.04
C MET A 289 -9.32 7.98 -6.55
N LEU A 290 -10.55 7.73 -6.10
CA LEU A 290 -11.71 8.53 -6.47
C LEU A 290 -11.60 9.96 -5.92
N GLY A 291 -11.13 10.13 -4.68
CA GLY A 291 -10.89 11.45 -4.09
C GLY A 291 -9.79 12.23 -4.82
N VAL A 292 -8.68 11.56 -5.16
CA VAL A 292 -7.60 12.14 -5.96
C VAL A 292 -8.10 12.53 -7.35
N LEU A 293 -8.85 11.65 -8.02
CA LEU A 293 -9.46 11.91 -9.32
C LEU A 293 -10.41 13.11 -9.26
N GLY A 294 -11.24 13.21 -8.21
CA GLY A 294 -12.15 14.32 -7.99
C GLY A 294 -11.44 15.66 -7.78
N TYR A 295 -10.41 15.69 -6.92
CA TYR A 295 -9.57 16.89 -6.73
C TYR A 295 -8.92 17.35 -8.04
N PHE A 296 -8.36 16.41 -8.80
CA PHE A 296 -7.76 16.74 -10.10
C PHE A 296 -8.81 17.26 -11.09
N LEU A 297 -9.98 16.62 -11.21
CA LEU A 297 -11.08 17.09 -12.07
C LEU A 297 -11.48 18.54 -11.74
N ILE A 298 -11.61 18.88 -10.46
CA ILE A 298 -11.94 20.24 -10.00
C ILE A 298 -10.87 21.24 -10.45
N THR A 299 -9.58 20.92 -10.28
CA THR A 299 -8.48 21.81 -10.69
C THR A 299 -8.34 21.97 -12.21
N GLN A 300 -8.95 21.09 -13.03
CA GLN A 300 -8.89 21.19 -14.49
C GLN A 300 -9.89 22.17 -15.08
N PHE A 301 -11.01 22.47 -14.40
CA PHE A 301 -12.06 23.33 -14.97
C PHE A 301 -11.52 24.70 -15.41
N GLY A 302 -10.67 25.34 -14.59
CA GLY A 302 -10.06 26.63 -14.95
C GLY A 302 -9.18 26.57 -16.22
N LYS A 303 -8.50 25.44 -16.47
CA LYS A 303 -7.65 25.27 -17.66
C LYS A 303 -8.46 25.07 -18.94
N VAL A 304 -9.59 24.39 -18.85
CA VAL A 304 -10.49 24.16 -19.98
C VAL A 304 -11.14 25.48 -20.42
N THR A 305 -11.59 26.32 -19.48
CA THR A 305 -12.13 27.65 -19.81
C THR A 305 -11.10 28.51 -20.54
N LEU A 306 -9.85 28.56 -20.04
CA LEU A 306 -8.76 29.28 -20.70
C LEU A 306 -8.44 28.73 -22.10
N ALA A 307 -8.55 27.41 -22.29
CA ALA A 307 -8.37 26.79 -23.61
C ALA A 307 -9.48 27.19 -24.60
N ILE A 308 -10.74 27.27 -24.12
CA ILE A 308 -11.88 27.69 -24.94
C ILE A 308 -11.76 29.18 -25.32
N GLU A 309 -11.35 30.04 -24.38
CA GLU A 309 -11.07 31.45 -24.66
C GLU A 309 -9.93 31.61 -25.68
N ALA A 310 -8.87 30.81 -25.56
CA ALA A 310 -7.79 30.78 -26.53
C ALA A 310 -8.27 30.32 -27.92
N LEU A 311 -9.20 29.36 -27.98
CA LEU A 311 -9.80 28.88 -29.22
C LEU A 311 -10.62 29.97 -29.94
N GLY A 312 -11.29 30.83 -29.17
CA GLY A 312 -12.09 31.94 -29.71
C GLY A 312 -11.28 33.00 -30.47
N ARG A 313 -9.97 33.08 -30.26
CA ARG A 313 -9.06 34.00 -30.97
C ARG A 313 -8.11 33.28 -31.93
N ALA A 314 -8.23 31.96 -32.06
CA ALA A 314 -7.28 31.15 -32.80
C ALA A 314 -7.65 31.02 -34.29
N ASN A 315 -6.63 30.81 -35.13
CA ASN A 315 -6.84 30.51 -36.56
C ASN A 315 -7.55 29.13 -36.71
N PRO A 316 -8.75 29.08 -37.32
CA PRO A 316 -9.55 27.86 -37.39
C PRO A 316 -8.90 26.76 -38.22
N GLY A 317 -8.17 27.10 -39.29
CA GLY A 317 -7.49 26.12 -40.13
C GLY A 317 -6.37 25.40 -39.39
N ALA A 318 -5.59 26.13 -38.59
CA ALA A 318 -4.54 25.56 -37.76
C ALA A 318 -5.10 24.70 -36.62
N VAL A 319 -6.23 25.11 -36.02
CA VAL A 319 -6.95 24.29 -35.02
C VAL A 319 -7.44 22.97 -35.62
N ILE A 320 -8.09 23.01 -36.80
CA ILE A 320 -8.56 21.80 -37.49
C ILE A 320 -7.37 20.89 -37.81
N GLY A 321 -6.27 21.46 -38.31
CA GLY A 321 -5.04 20.71 -38.55
C GLY A 321 -4.49 20.05 -37.29
N ALA A 322 -4.48 20.75 -36.15
CA ALA A 322 -4.06 20.19 -34.87
C ALA A 322 -4.97 19.05 -34.40
N LEU A 323 -6.28 19.19 -34.59
CA LEU A 323 -7.27 18.15 -34.28
C LEU A 323 -7.09 16.91 -35.16
N LEU A 324 -6.85 17.08 -36.47
CA LEU A 324 -6.59 15.99 -37.39
C LEU A 324 -5.27 15.27 -37.07
N ALA A 325 -4.21 16.03 -36.77
CA ALA A 325 -2.93 15.47 -36.33
C ALA A 325 -3.07 14.72 -34.99
N ALA A 326 -3.86 15.21 -34.05
CA ALA A 326 -4.17 14.49 -32.82
C ALA A 326 -5.01 13.23 -33.10
N ALA A 327 -6.02 13.30 -33.97
CA ALA A 327 -6.87 12.17 -34.31
C ALA A 327 -6.12 11.07 -35.06
N ALA A 328 -5.14 11.42 -35.91
CA ALA A 328 -4.28 10.48 -36.63
C ALA A 328 -3.45 9.58 -35.71
N THR A 329 -3.23 9.97 -34.45
CA THR A 329 -2.52 9.13 -33.47
C THR A 329 -3.24 7.80 -33.20
N TYR A 330 -4.58 7.77 -33.27
CA TYR A 330 -5.37 6.56 -33.02
C TYR A 330 -5.21 5.48 -34.10
N PRO A 331 -5.40 5.76 -35.40
CA PRO A 331 -5.15 4.79 -36.46
C PRO A 331 -3.68 4.38 -36.56
N LEU A 332 -2.74 5.30 -36.33
CA LEU A 332 -1.32 4.96 -36.31
C LEU A 332 -0.98 4.02 -35.14
N SER A 333 -1.53 4.26 -33.95
CA SER A 333 -1.35 3.38 -32.79
C SER A 333 -1.98 2.00 -33.03
N ALA A 334 -3.13 1.96 -33.70
CA ALA A 334 -3.77 0.71 -34.07
C ALA A 334 -2.95 -0.07 -35.11
N LEU A 335 -2.32 0.63 -36.06
CA LEU A 335 -1.42 0.05 -37.03
C LEU A 335 -0.16 -0.52 -36.35
N ALA A 336 0.42 0.20 -35.39
CA ALA A 336 1.56 -0.26 -34.60
C ALA A 336 1.23 -1.57 -33.87
N LEU A 337 0.12 -1.61 -33.14
CA LEU A 337 -0.33 -2.80 -32.43
C LEU A 337 -0.64 -3.96 -33.39
N ARG A 338 -1.26 -3.68 -34.55
CA ARG A 338 -1.55 -4.68 -35.58
C ARG A 338 -0.27 -5.24 -36.22
N LEU A 339 0.72 -4.39 -36.49
CA LEU A 339 2.02 -4.81 -36.99
C LEU A 339 2.77 -5.65 -35.95
N ALA A 340 2.69 -5.32 -34.66
CA ALA A 340 3.24 -6.12 -33.58
C ALA A 340 2.55 -7.49 -33.51
N ALA A 341 1.22 -7.52 -33.66
CA ALA A 341 0.39 -8.74 -33.67
C ALA A 341 0.47 -9.56 -34.97
N ALA A 342 1.37 -9.22 -35.90
CA ALA A 342 1.52 -9.88 -37.21
C ALA A 342 0.24 -9.87 -38.08
N GLY A 343 -0.56 -8.80 -37.99
CA GLY A 343 -1.76 -8.65 -38.81
C GLY A 343 -2.98 -9.44 -38.35
N ARG A 344 -2.87 -10.21 -37.26
CA ARG A 344 -3.91 -11.14 -36.76
C ARG A 344 -5.14 -10.48 -36.11
N ILE A 345 -5.20 -9.15 -36.10
CA ILE A 345 -6.27 -8.39 -35.44
C ILE A 345 -6.94 -7.40 -36.40
N PRO A 346 -8.28 -7.23 -36.30
CA PRO A 346 -9.03 -6.34 -37.18
C PRO A 346 -8.70 -4.86 -36.89
N PHE A 347 -8.36 -4.11 -37.95
CA PHE A 347 -7.90 -2.72 -37.81
C PHE A 347 -8.95 -1.80 -37.19
N GLY A 348 -10.19 -1.80 -37.67
CA GLY A 348 -11.25 -0.91 -37.16
C GLY A 348 -11.53 -1.08 -35.67
N THR A 349 -11.64 -2.33 -35.20
CA THR A 349 -11.79 -2.62 -33.77
C THR A 349 -10.56 -2.21 -32.98
N THR A 350 -9.36 -2.40 -33.55
CA THR A 350 -8.11 -1.97 -32.91
C THR A 350 -8.06 -0.45 -32.76
N VAL A 351 -8.53 0.33 -33.74
CA VAL A 351 -8.67 1.81 -33.62
C VAL A 351 -9.59 2.16 -32.45
N SER A 352 -10.76 1.52 -32.35
CA SER A 352 -11.66 1.73 -31.20
C SER A 352 -11.00 1.39 -29.87
N VAL A 353 -10.18 0.33 -29.83
CA VAL A 353 -9.41 -0.05 -28.63
C VAL A 353 -8.38 1.01 -28.27
N GLN A 354 -7.70 1.62 -29.24
CA GLN A 354 -6.73 2.70 -28.98
C GLN A 354 -7.42 3.98 -28.47
N VAL A 355 -8.57 4.33 -29.04
CA VAL A 355 -9.41 5.45 -28.58
C VAL A 355 -9.88 5.21 -27.14
N ALA A 356 -10.34 4.00 -26.84
CA ALA A 356 -10.73 3.59 -25.48
C ALA A 356 -9.53 3.55 -24.52
N ALA A 357 -8.37 3.06 -24.96
CA ALA A 357 -7.14 3.03 -24.17
C ALA A 357 -6.69 4.44 -23.77
N GLY A 358 -6.86 5.42 -24.67
CA GLY A 358 -6.67 6.84 -24.37
C GLY A 358 -7.52 7.30 -23.19
N PHE A 359 -8.81 6.93 -23.12
CA PHE A 359 -9.66 7.23 -21.98
C PHE A 359 -9.19 6.54 -20.69
N VAL A 360 -8.88 5.24 -20.74
CA VAL A 360 -8.44 4.49 -19.54
C VAL A 360 -7.10 5.03 -19.00
N ASN A 361 -6.18 5.45 -19.88
CA ASN A 361 -4.89 6.04 -19.49
C ASN A 361 -5.01 7.38 -18.75
N ARG A 362 -6.14 8.09 -18.88
CA ARG A 362 -6.38 9.34 -18.15
C ARG A 362 -6.77 9.10 -16.70
N VAL A 363 -7.35 7.94 -16.40
CA VAL A 363 -7.79 7.54 -15.06
C VAL A 363 -6.72 6.72 -14.34
N ALA A 364 -5.93 5.93 -15.08
CA ALA A 364 -4.90 5.07 -14.52
C ALA A 364 -3.53 5.78 -14.47
N PRO A 365 -2.80 5.75 -13.34
CA PRO A 365 -1.44 6.27 -13.29
C PRO A 365 -0.49 5.46 -14.19
N GLY A 366 0.49 6.14 -14.78
CA GLY A 366 1.57 5.53 -15.57
C GLY A 366 1.14 4.79 -16.84
N ALA A 367 -0.01 5.15 -17.44
CA ALA A 367 -0.55 4.52 -18.67
C ALA A 367 -0.74 2.99 -18.60
N VAL A 368 -0.85 2.43 -17.39
CA VAL A 368 -1.01 0.98 -17.15
C VAL A 368 -2.38 0.49 -17.62
N GLY A 369 -3.39 1.38 -17.58
CA GLY A 369 -4.76 1.06 -17.96
C GLY A 369 -4.91 0.66 -19.44
N GLY A 370 -4.30 1.41 -20.34
CA GLY A 370 -4.29 1.12 -21.78
C GLY A 370 -3.51 -0.14 -22.14
N PHE A 371 -2.44 -0.46 -21.37
CA PHE A 371 -1.74 -1.73 -21.49
C PHE A 371 -2.66 -2.92 -21.17
N ALA A 372 -3.34 -2.86 -20.01
CA ALA A 372 -4.25 -3.91 -19.59
C ALA A 372 -5.43 -4.08 -20.55
N LEU A 373 -5.97 -2.97 -21.08
CA LEU A 373 -7.05 -2.99 -22.08
C LEU A 373 -6.60 -3.66 -23.38
N SER A 374 -5.41 -3.29 -23.89
CA SER A 374 -4.84 -3.90 -25.11
C SER A 374 -4.55 -5.38 -24.92
N LEU A 375 -4.01 -5.77 -23.75
CA LEU A 375 -3.76 -7.18 -23.41
C LEU A 375 -5.06 -7.99 -23.38
N ARG A 376 -6.12 -7.46 -22.75
CA ARG A 376 -7.44 -8.11 -22.72
C ARG A 376 -8.05 -8.25 -24.11
N TYR A 377 -7.92 -7.21 -24.95
CA TYR A 377 -8.37 -7.25 -26.34
C TYR A 377 -7.67 -8.38 -27.11
N LEU A 378 -6.34 -8.47 -27.04
CA LEU A 378 -5.58 -9.54 -27.71
C LEU A 378 -5.96 -10.95 -27.20
N ARG A 379 -6.22 -11.09 -25.90
CA ARG A 379 -6.73 -12.35 -25.31
C ARG A 379 -8.10 -12.73 -25.88
N ARG A 380 -9.00 -11.76 -26.01
CA ARG A 380 -10.33 -11.95 -26.60
C ARG A 380 -10.27 -12.29 -28.09
N GLN A 381 -9.25 -11.82 -28.80
CA GLN A 381 -8.94 -12.19 -30.18
C GLN A 381 -8.26 -13.57 -30.32
N GLY A 382 -8.15 -14.35 -29.23
CA GLY A 382 -7.66 -15.73 -29.27
C GLY A 382 -6.14 -15.88 -29.08
N LEU A 383 -5.39 -14.81 -28.80
CA LEU A 383 -3.95 -14.93 -28.55
C LEU A 383 -3.67 -15.53 -27.16
N PRO A 384 -2.74 -16.50 -27.03
CA PRO A 384 -2.26 -16.98 -25.74
C PRO A 384 -1.69 -15.84 -24.88
N LEU A 385 -1.82 -15.92 -23.56
CA LEU A 385 -1.38 -14.85 -22.65
C LEU A 385 0.09 -14.44 -22.83
N PRO A 386 1.06 -15.36 -22.98
CA PRO A 386 2.44 -14.99 -23.25
C PRO A 386 2.59 -14.21 -24.56
N VAL A 387 1.91 -14.64 -25.63
CA VAL A 387 1.99 -14.03 -26.97
C VAL A 387 1.33 -12.64 -26.98
N ALA A 388 0.20 -12.49 -26.28
CA ALA A 388 -0.48 -11.21 -26.15
C ALA A 388 0.39 -10.22 -25.35
N ALA A 389 1.01 -10.66 -24.25
CA ALA A 389 1.90 -9.84 -23.44
C ALA A 389 3.16 -9.41 -24.24
N THR A 390 3.78 -10.33 -24.99
CA THR A 390 4.93 -9.99 -25.85
C THR A 390 4.54 -9.02 -26.96
N THR A 391 3.34 -9.16 -27.53
CA THR A 391 2.86 -8.26 -28.59
C THR A 391 2.76 -6.81 -28.09
N VAL A 392 2.15 -6.60 -26.93
CA VAL A 392 2.04 -5.26 -26.33
C VAL A 392 3.41 -4.75 -25.89
N ALA A 393 4.29 -5.60 -25.36
CA ALA A 393 5.64 -5.22 -25.00
C ALA A 393 6.47 -4.77 -26.22
N VAL A 394 6.35 -5.49 -27.34
CA VAL A 394 7.01 -5.16 -28.62
C VAL A 394 6.52 -3.82 -29.17
N ASP A 395 5.20 -3.58 -29.16
CA ASP A 395 4.60 -2.30 -29.56
C ASP A 395 5.18 -1.11 -28.76
N ARG A 396 5.24 -1.24 -27.42
CA ARG A 396 5.82 -0.21 -26.55
C ARG A 396 7.33 -0.04 -26.73
N ALA A 397 8.06 -1.14 -26.91
CA ALA A 397 9.50 -1.10 -27.15
C ALA A 397 9.82 -0.41 -28.49
N ALA A 398 9.03 -0.68 -29.54
CA ALA A 398 9.19 -0.03 -30.84
C ALA A 398 8.94 1.48 -30.75
N GLY A 399 7.90 1.92 -30.03
CA GLY A 399 7.66 3.34 -29.78
C GLY A 399 8.81 4.01 -29.03
N PHE A 400 9.32 3.37 -27.96
CA PHE A 400 10.48 3.89 -27.23
C PHE A 400 11.74 3.97 -28.10
N LEU A 401 11.98 2.94 -28.92
CA LEU A 401 13.13 2.89 -29.83
C LEU A 401 13.03 3.97 -30.91
N ALA A 402 11.85 4.22 -31.46
CA ALA A 402 11.63 5.30 -32.43
C ALA A 402 11.99 6.66 -31.82
N VAL A 403 11.53 6.92 -30.59
CA VAL A 403 11.90 8.14 -29.85
C VAL A 403 13.41 8.20 -29.55
N ALA A 404 14.01 7.10 -29.12
CA ALA A 404 15.44 7.02 -28.81
C ALA A 404 16.32 7.24 -30.05
N LEU A 405 15.90 6.80 -31.23
CA LEU A 405 16.58 7.05 -32.51
C LEU A 405 16.38 8.47 -33.02
N LEU A 406 15.24 9.08 -32.73
CA LEU A 406 14.94 10.46 -33.09
C LEU A 406 15.74 11.47 -32.25
N LEU A 407 15.99 11.16 -30.96
CA LEU A 407 16.61 12.09 -30.02
C LEU A 407 18.01 12.58 -30.44
N PRO A 408 18.95 11.75 -30.95
CA PRO A 408 20.23 12.20 -31.51
C PRO A 408 20.10 13.20 -32.67
N ALA A 409 19.10 13.03 -33.54
CA ALA A 409 18.88 13.95 -34.65
C ALA A 409 18.37 15.33 -34.18
N LEU A 410 17.70 15.37 -33.01
CA LEU A 410 17.17 16.60 -32.41
C LEU A 410 18.18 17.30 -31.47
N LEU A 411 19.17 16.57 -30.95
CA LEU A 411 20.18 17.08 -30.00
C LEU A 411 20.97 18.32 -30.50
N PRO A 412 21.34 18.45 -31.79
CA PRO A 412 21.99 19.66 -32.30
C PRO A 412 21.14 20.93 -32.11
N PHE A 413 19.81 20.80 -32.20
CA PHE A 413 18.87 21.91 -32.02
C PHE A 413 18.69 22.31 -30.56
N ALA A 414 19.08 21.45 -29.61
CA ALA A 414 19.09 21.79 -28.19
C ALA A 414 20.09 22.92 -27.86
N ARG A 415 21.13 23.13 -28.69
CA ARG A 415 22.16 24.16 -28.48
C ARG A 415 21.65 25.59 -28.66
N GLY A 416 20.55 25.80 -29.40
CA GLY A 416 19.91 27.12 -29.56
C GLY A 416 19.28 27.66 -28.27
N SER A 417 18.99 26.79 -27.29
CA SER A 417 18.45 27.19 -25.98
C SER A 417 19.42 27.99 -25.12
N ALA A 418 20.74 27.89 -25.37
CA ALA A 418 21.76 28.53 -24.53
C ALA A 418 21.73 30.07 -24.58
N GLN A 419 21.31 30.67 -25.69
CA GLN A 419 21.22 32.12 -25.85
C GLN A 419 19.98 32.69 -25.11
N HIS A 420 18.82 32.04 -25.24
CA HIS A 420 17.61 32.43 -24.51
C HIS A 420 17.67 32.07 -23.02
N LEU A 421 18.40 31.01 -22.65
CA LEU A 421 18.71 30.71 -21.25
C LEU A 421 19.52 31.85 -20.63
N ARG A 422 20.54 32.39 -21.32
CA ARG A 422 21.32 33.55 -20.84
C ARG A 422 20.47 34.83 -20.73
N ALA A 423 19.57 35.08 -21.68
CA ALA A 423 18.63 36.21 -21.63
C ALA A 423 17.57 36.06 -20.52
N ALA A 424 17.08 34.84 -20.27
CA ALA A 424 16.15 34.55 -19.17
C ALA A 424 16.83 34.61 -17.79
N VAL A 425 18.10 34.21 -17.70
CA VAL A 425 18.96 34.35 -16.52
C VAL A 425 19.21 35.82 -16.17
N ALA A 426 19.30 36.70 -17.17
CA ALA A 426 19.50 38.15 -16.97
C ALA A 426 18.25 38.91 -16.47
N GLY A 427 17.07 38.27 -16.46
CA GLY A 427 15.80 38.85 -15.98
C GLY A 427 15.17 38.09 -14.80
N ARG A 428 13.85 38.18 -14.63
CA ARG A 428 13.06 37.41 -13.63
C ARG A 428 12.89 35.91 -13.98
N GLY A 429 13.78 35.31 -14.75
CA GLY A 429 13.70 33.91 -15.21
C GLY A 429 14.19 32.86 -14.21
N TRP A 430 14.49 33.24 -12.96
CA TRP A 430 14.96 32.33 -11.91
C TRP A 430 13.99 31.16 -11.63
N MET A 431 12.68 31.36 -11.84
CA MET A 431 11.68 30.29 -11.71
C MET A 431 11.85 29.20 -12.78
N VAL A 432 12.25 29.55 -14.00
CA VAL A 432 12.54 28.60 -15.08
C VAL A 432 13.82 27.83 -14.78
N LEU A 433 14.83 28.49 -14.19
CA LEU A 433 16.05 27.86 -13.71
C LEU A 433 15.79 26.90 -12.54
N LEU A 434 14.91 27.24 -11.60
CA LEU A 434 14.56 26.34 -10.50
C LEU A 434 13.80 25.10 -10.96
N VAL A 435 12.89 25.25 -11.93
CA VAL A 435 12.18 24.12 -12.52
C VAL A 435 13.14 23.24 -13.32
N GLY A 436 14.01 23.85 -14.15
CA GLY A 436 15.04 23.14 -14.90
C GLY A 436 16.03 22.42 -13.99
N LEU A 437 16.52 23.07 -12.94
CA LEU A 437 17.43 22.51 -11.94
C LEU A 437 16.75 21.42 -11.11
N GLY A 438 15.48 21.60 -10.74
CA GLY A 438 14.68 20.60 -10.03
C GLY A 438 14.45 19.34 -10.86
N LEU A 439 14.15 19.48 -12.15
CA LEU A 439 14.02 18.36 -13.08
C LEU A 439 15.36 17.64 -13.30
N SER A 440 16.45 18.40 -13.42
CA SER A 440 17.81 17.88 -13.56
C SER A 440 18.25 17.11 -12.31
N ALA A 441 18.02 17.69 -11.13
CA ALA A 441 18.32 17.07 -9.84
C ALA A 441 17.47 15.81 -9.61
N LEU A 442 16.20 15.82 -10.00
CA LEU A 442 15.33 14.64 -9.92
C LEU A 442 15.82 13.53 -10.87
N ALA A 443 16.22 13.86 -12.10
CA ALA A 443 16.82 12.91 -13.04
C ALA A 443 18.12 12.31 -12.47
N VAL A 444 19.00 13.13 -11.89
CA VAL A 444 20.24 12.69 -11.25
C VAL A 444 19.95 11.78 -10.05
N VAL A 445 18.98 12.12 -9.18
CA VAL A 445 18.61 11.32 -8.00
C VAL A 445 17.99 9.96 -8.41
N VAL A 446 17.18 9.95 -9.47
CA VAL A 446 16.60 8.72 -10.03
C VAL A 446 17.68 7.85 -10.66
N ILE A 447 18.67 8.43 -11.36
CA ILE A 447 19.81 7.71 -11.93
C ILE A 447 20.80 7.25 -10.85
N ALA A 448 20.97 8.00 -9.76
CA ALA A 448 21.92 7.71 -8.68
C ALA A 448 21.40 6.65 -7.68
N THR A 449 20.10 6.40 -7.60
CA THR A 449 19.54 5.43 -6.64
C THR A 449 19.76 3.98 -7.12
N PRO A 450 20.40 3.10 -6.33
CA PRO A 450 20.80 1.75 -6.76
C PRO A 450 19.62 0.85 -7.14
N ARG A 451 18.45 1.09 -6.54
CA ARG A 451 17.19 0.38 -6.83
C ARG A 451 16.66 0.69 -8.24
N TRP A 452 16.83 1.93 -8.68
CA TRP A 452 16.43 2.37 -10.02
C TRP A 452 17.47 1.99 -11.07
N ARG A 453 18.76 1.97 -10.74
CA ARG A 453 19.79 1.36 -11.62
C ARG A 453 19.55 -0.13 -11.87
N ALA A 454 19.10 -0.88 -10.87
CA ALA A 454 18.76 -2.29 -11.04
C ALA A 454 17.51 -2.47 -11.92
N ARG A 455 16.47 -1.65 -11.71
CA ARG A 455 15.28 -1.62 -12.58
C ARG A 455 15.60 -1.17 -14.01
N ALA A 456 16.43 -0.14 -14.19
CA ALA A 456 16.87 0.35 -15.48
C ALA A 456 17.72 -0.68 -16.21
N ARG A 457 18.61 -1.41 -15.51
CA ARG A 457 19.34 -2.55 -16.09
C ARG A 457 18.40 -3.69 -16.50
N HIS A 458 17.38 -3.99 -15.69
CA HIS A 458 16.40 -5.03 -16.01
C HIS A 458 15.50 -4.62 -17.20
N ALA A 459 15.01 -3.37 -17.21
CA ALA A 459 14.27 -2.79 -18.33
C ALA A 459 15.14 -2.70 -19.59
N GLY A 460 16.43 -2.39 -19.45
CA GLY A 460 17.39 -2.38 -20.55
C GLY A 460 17.64 -3.75 -21.15
N ARG A 461 17.76 -4.80 -20.32
CA ARG A 461 17.83 -6.20 -20.80
C ARG A 461 16.55 -6.61 -21.52
N GLN A 462 15.39 -6.28 -20.95
CA GLN A 462 14.09 -6.53 -21.59
C GLN A 462 13.93 -5.78 -22.92
N ALA A 463 14.38 -4.53 -23.00
CA ALA A 463 14.38 -3.75 -24.23
C ALA A 463 15.34 -4.34 -25.27
N PHE A 464 16.49 -4.85 -24.85
CA PHE A 464 17.46 -5.51 -25.72
C PHE A 464 16.96 -6.86 -26.26
N ASP A 465 16.32 -7.66 -25.42
CA ASP A 465 15.69 -8.92 -25.85
C ASP A 465 14.50 -8.65 -26.79
N ALA A 466 13.67 -7.64 -26.49
CA ALA A 466 12.60 -7.19 -27.37
C ALA A 466 13.14 -6.65 -28.70
N LEU A 467 14.26 -5.90 -28.69
CA LEU A 467 14.95 -5.41 -29.88
C LEU A 467 15.51 -6.55 -30.74
N ARG A 468 16.10 -7.58 -30.11
CA ARG A 468 16.58 -8.78 -30.81
C ARG A 468 15.43 -9.56 -31.46
N LEU A 469 14.31 -9.71 -30.76
CA LEU A 469 13.11 -10.36 -31.29
C LEU A 469 12.46 -9.53 -32.41
N LEU A 470 12.45 -8.21 -32.26
CA LEU A 470 12.04 -7.27 -33.29
C LEU A 470 12.90 -7.45 -34.54
N LEU A 471 14.23 -7.33 -34.44
CA LEU A 471 15.17 -7.42 -35.58
C LEU A 471 15.01 -8.70 -36.40
N ARG A 472 14.65 -9.82 -35.76
CA ARG A 472 14.37 -11.09 -36.42
C ARG A 472 13.00 -11.18 -37.12
N SER A 473 12.09 -10.24 -36.87
CA SER A 473 10.69 -10.33 -37.32
C SER A 473 10.41 -9.79 -38.73
N GLY A 474 11.41 -9.21 -39.41
CA GLY A 474 11.27 -8.57 -40.74
C GLY A 474 10.32 -7.36 -40.78
N ARG A 475 9.77 -6.95 -39.63
CA ARG A 475 8.77 -5.89 -39.47
C ARG A 475 9.28 -4.67 -38.72
N VAL A 476 10.55 -4.66 -38.28
CA VAL A 476 11.14 -3.58 -37.49
C VAL A 476 11.05 -2.25 -38.18
N LEU A 477 11.44 -2.18 -39.45
CA LEU A 477 11.43 -0.92 -40.19
C LEU A 477 10.01 -0.33 -40.23
N ARG A 478 9.01 -1.16 -40.51
CA ARG A 478 7.58 -0.77 -40.51
C ARG A 478 7.10 -0.32 -39.13
N LEU A 479 7.50 -1.02 -38.06
CA LEU A 479 7.13 -0.64 -36.68
C LEU A 479 7.82 0.66 -36.25
N LEU A 480 9.08 0.85 -36.61
CA LEU A 480 9.84 2.07 -36.36
C LEU A 480 9.27 3.25 -37.13
N THR A 481 8.91 3.08 -38.41
CA THR A 481 8.30 4.15 -39.21
C THR A 481 6.95 4.57 -38.65
N VAL A 482 6.12 3.62 -38.20
CA VAL A 482 4.84 3.94 -37.57
C VAL A 482 5.04 4.59 -36.19
N GLY A 483 6.02 4.12 -35.41
CA GLY A 483 6.39 4.75 -34.14
C GLY A 483 6.87 6.19 -34.32
N LEU A 484 7.70 6.44 -35.34
CA LEU A 484 8.15 7.79 -35.68
C LEU A 484 6.99 8.67 -36.18
N ALA A 485 6.12 8.13 -37.04
CA ALA A 485 4.94 8.83 -37.53
C ALA A 485 4.00 9.22 -36.36
N LEU A 486 3.85 8.35 -35.35
CA LEU A 486 3.11 8.66 -34.12
C LEU A 486 3.71 9.84 -33.38
N THR A 487 5.02 9.81 -33.14
CA THR A 487 5.73 10.90 -32.46
C THR A 487 5.61 12.22 -33.22
N LEU A 488 5.79 12.17 -34.54
CA LEU A 488 5.64 13.34 -35.40
C LEU A 488 4.20 13.85 -35.42
N SER A 489 3.19 12.98 -35.38
CA SER A 489 1.78 13.37 -35.31
C SER A 489 1.48 14.20 -34.06
N TYR A 490 2.03 13.83 -32.90
CA TYR A 490 1.95 14.63 -31.67
C TYR A 490 2.69 15.96 -31.78
N ALA A 491 3.90 15.96 -32.36
CA ALA A 491 4.66 17.18 -32.57
C ALA A 491 3.98 18.15 -33.55
N THR A 492 3.39 17.63 -34.63
CA THR A 492 2.61 18.39 -35.62
C THR A 492 1.35 18.97 -34.96
N ALA A 493 0.66 18.21 -34.11
CA ALA A 493 -0.48 18.72 -33.36
C ALA A 493 -0.06 19.89 -32.44
N LEU A 494 1.10 19.79 -31.78
CA LEU A 494 1.64 20.88 -30.95
C LEU A 494 2.02 22.10 -31.80
N TRP A 495 2.73 21.90 -32.91
CA TRP A 495 3.13 22.95 -33.84
C TRP A 495 1.93 23.72 -34.39
N LEU A 496 0.92 23.01 -34.90
CA LEU A 496 -0.30 23.60 -35.43
C LEU A 496 -1.10 24.32 -34.34
N SER A 497 -1.07 23.83 -33.10
CA SER A 497 -1.69 24.52 -31.97
C SER A 497 -0.98 25.84 -31.63
N LEU A 498 0.34 25.94 -31.84
CA LEU A 498 1.08 27.19 -31.65
C LEU A 498 0.84 28.17 -32.79
N LEU A 499 0.82 27.70 -34.04
CA LEU A 499 0.44 28.51 -35.20
C LEU A 499 -0.99 29.06 -35.07
N ALA A 500 -1.89 28.27 -34.47
CA ALA A 500 -3.27 28.69 -34.23
C ALA A 500 -3.35 29.94 -33.34
N VAL A 501 -2.41 30.15 -32.42
CA VAL A 501 -2.38 31.32 -31.51
C VAL A 501 -1.39 32.40 -32.00
N GLY A 502 -1.01 32.35 -33.27
CA GLY A 502 -0.20 33.41 -33.90
C GLY A 502 1.31 33.28 -33.71
N LEU A 503 1.83 32.09 -33.41
CA LEU A 503 3.27 31.85 -33.59
C LEU A 503 3.62 32.00 -35.08
N PRO A 504 4.62 32.80 -35.46
CA PRO A 504 5.05 32.88 -36.86
C PRO A 504 5.59 31.52 -37.33
N ALA A 505 5.30 31.15 -38.57
CA ALA A 505 5.68 29.87 -39.17
C ALA A 505 7.17 29.84 -39.56
N GLU A 506 8.04 29.88 -38.56
CA GLU A 506 9.48 29.83 -38.75
C GLU A 506 9.99 28.37 -38.82
N PRO A 507 10.64 27.95 -39.91
CA PRO A 507 11.18 26.59 -40.05
C PRO A 507 12.18 26.22 -38.94
N ALA A 508 12.87 27.22 -38.38
CA ALA A 508 13.84 27.05 -37.29
C ALA A 508 13.21 26.51 -35.99
N LEU A 509 11.91 26.75 -35.76
CA LEU A 509 11.21 26.33 -34.54
C LEU A 509 10.61 24.91 -34.64
N VAL A 510 10.58 24.31 -35.83
CA VAL A 510 10.01 22.96 -36.03
C VAL A 510 10.76 21.91 -35.23
N ALA A 511 12.09 21.83 -35.36
CA ALA A 511 12.90 20.84 -34.64
C ALA A 511 12.86 21.04 -33.10
N PRO A 512 12.95 22.27 -32.57
CA PRO A 512 12.69 22.55 -31.15
C PRO A 512 11.31 22.10 -30.66
N VAL A 513 10.23 22.33 -31.43
CA VAL A 513 8.87 21.94 -31.03
C VAL A 513 8.72 20.42 -31.03
N VAL A 514 9.32 19.72 -31.98
CA VAL A 514 9.39 18.24 -31.97
C VAL A 514 10.14 17.76 -30.73
N LEU A 515 11.28 18.36 -30.39
CA LEU A 515 12.06 18.01 -29.21
C LEU A 515 11.26 18.24 -27.92
N VAL A 516 10.60 19.38 -27.79
CA VAL A 516 9.76 19.70 -26.62
C VAL A 516 8.56 18.75 -26.51
N SER A 517 7.92 18.40 -27.63
CA SER A 517 6.83 17.42 -27.67
C SER A 517 7.29 16.05 -27.15
N VAL A 518 8.43 15.56 -27.64
CA VAL A 518 9.04 14.28 -27.22
C VAL A 518 9.37 14.28 -25.73
N LEU A 519 10.02 15.34 -25.23
CA LEU A 519 10.38 15.47 -23.82
C LEU A 519 9.15 15.59 -22.93
N GLY A 520 8.13 16.34 -23.36
CA GLY A 520 6.87 16.51 -22.66
C GLY A 520 6.12 15.19 -22.47
N GLU A 521 6.06 14.34 -23.50
CA GLU A 521 5.46 13.01 -23.41
C GLU A 521 6.28 12.08 -22.48
N GLY A 522 7.61 12.18 -22.52
CA GLY A 522 8.48 11.50 -21.57
C GLY A 522 8.16 11.87 -20.11
N VAL A 523 7.97 13.16 -19.82
CA VAL A 523 7.56 13.64 -18.49
C VAL A 523 6.15 13.14 -18.13
N ALA A 524 5.22 13.10 -19.09
CA ALA A 524 3.86 12.58 -18.90
C ALA A 524 3.85 11.15 -18.36
N THR A 525 4.68 10.28 -18.96
CA THR A 525 4.75 8.86 -18.62
C THR A 525 5.45 8.58 -17.29
N ALA A 526 6.39 9.45 -16.90
CA ALA A 526 7.13 9.33 -15.64
C ALA A 526 6.40 9.95 -14.44
N ALA A 527 5.47 10.88 -14.68
CA ALA A 527 4.73 11.54 -13.62
C ALA A 527 3.77 10.57 -12.90
N PRO A 528 3.75 10.54 -11.55
CA PRO A 528 2.81 9.72 -10.79
C PRO A 528 1.36 10.27 -10.82
N THR A 529 1.09 11.30 -11.63
CA THR A 529 -0.24 11.92 -11.77
C THR A 529 -1.08 11.18 -12.81
N PRO A 530 -2.40 11.02 -12.60
CA PRO A 530 -3.29 10.47 -13.62
C PRO A 530 -3.20 11.27 -14.92
N GLY A 531 -2.90 10.60 -16.03
CA GLY A 531 -2.79 11.24 -17.35
C GLY A 531 -1.68 12.29 -17.51
N GLY A 532 -0.68 12.33 -16.61
CA GLY A 532 0.43 13.29 -16.67
C GLY A 532 0.05 14.74 -16.38
N LEU A 533 -1.18 14.98 -15.89
CA LEU A 533 -1.73 16.30 -15.64
C LEU A 533 -0.82 17.18 -14.78
N GLY A 534 -0.65 18.44 -15.20
CA GLY A 534 0.19 19.44 -14.55
C GLY A 534 1.66 19.34 -14.95
N ALA A 535 2.21 18.11 -14.98
CA ALA A 535 3.60 17.86 -15.34
C ALA A 535 3.85 18.06 -16.83
N THR A 536 2.95 17.56 -17.69
CA THR A 536 3.04 17.75 -19.15
C THR A 536 2.96 19.22 -19.56
N GLU A 537 2.01 19.96 -19.03
CA GLU A 537 1.78 21.35 -19.39
C GLU A 537 2.96 22.21 -18.96
N ALA A 538 3.49 21.98 -17.75
CA ALA A 538 4.70 22.66 -17.29
C ALA A 538 5.91 22.31 -18.17
N ALA A 539 6.12 21.03 -18.50
CA ALA A 539 7.23 20.61 -19.34
C ALA A 539 7.17 21.21 -20.74
N LEU A 540 5.99 21.20 -21.37
CA LEU A 540 5.80 21.76 -22.71
C LEU A 540 5.96 23.30 -22.70
N VAL A 541 5.31 24.00 -21.76
CA VAL A 541 5.42 25.46 -21.67
C VAL A 541 6.85 25.88 -21.36
N SER A 542 7.50 25.29 -20.36
CA SER A 542 8.89 25.58 -20.02
C SER A 542 9.83 25.25 -21.19
N GLY A 543 9.60 24.14 -21.89
CA GLY A 543 10.37 23.78 -23.07
C GLY A 543 10.27 24.83 -24.18
N LEU A 544 9.07 25.30 -24.49
CA LEU A 544 8.85 26.32 -25.54
C LEU A 544 9.46 27.68 -25.17
N LEU A 545 9.36 28.08 -23.89
CA LEU A 545 9.98 29.31 -23.39
C LEU A 545 11.51 29.32 -23.59
N LEU A 546 12.16 28.16 -23.45
CA LEU A 546 13.61 28.02 -23.67
C LEU A 546 14.03 28.25 -25.13
N TYR A 547 13.09 28.18 -26.07
CA TYR A 547 13.31 28.45 -27.50
C TYR A 547 12.72 29.80 -27.93
N GLY A 548 12.46 30.71 -26.98
CA GLY A 548 12.05 32.08 -27.28
C GLY A 548 10.56 32.25 -27.61
N VAL A 549 9.74 31.20 -27.46
CA VAL A 549 8.29 31.33 -27.65
C VAL A 549 7.71 32.22 -26.54
N PRO A 550 6.92 33.27 -26.85
CA PRO A 550 6.31 34.12 -25.84
C PRO A 550 5.42 33.31 -24.88
N ALA A 551 5.43 33.66 -23.59
CA ALA A 551 4.72 32.91 -22.55
C ALA A 551 3.22 32.78 -22.82
N GLY A 552 2.57 33.84 -23.32
CA GLY A 552 1.15 33.81 -23.70
C GLY A 552 0.87 32.79 -24.81
N THR A 553 1.68 32.79 -25.87
CA THR A 553 1.58 31.87 -27.01
C THR A 553 1.88 30.44 -26.60
N ALA A 554 2.91 30.22 -25.77
CA ALA A 554 3.27 28.89 -25.26
C ALA A 554 2.14 28.29 -24.41
N VAL A 555 1.59 29.06 -23.46
CA VAL A 555 0.49 28.59 -22.61
C VAL A 555 -0.76 28.31 -23.44
N ALA A 556 -1.19 29.25 -24.29
CA ALA A 556 -2.39 29.09 -25.09
C ALA A 556 -2.27 27.95 -26.12
N GLY A 557 -1.14 27.85 -26.82
CA GLY A 557 -0.90 26.77 -27.77
C GLY A 557 -0.82 25.39 -27.09
N VAL A 558 -0.20 25.29 -25.91
CA VAL A 558 -0.21 24.05 -25.12
C VAL A 558 -1.64 23.72 -24.65
N LEU A 559 -2.44 24.70 -24.25
CA LEU A 559 -3.84 24.46 -23.88
C LEU A 559 -4.68 23.94 -25.06
N ILE A 560 -4.53 24.50 -26.27
CA ILE A 560 -5.19 23.99 -27.48
C ILE A 560 -4.70 22.58 -27.82
N TYR A 561 -3.40 22.32 -27.73
CA TYR A 561 -2.82 20.99 -27.91
C TYR A 561 -3.41 19.98 -26.91
N ARG A 562 -3.58 20.37 -25.65
CA ARG A 562 -4.19 19.52 -24.60
C ARG A 562 -5.69 19.34 -24.80
N LEU A 563 -6.38 20.34 -25.34
CA LEU A 563 -7.77 20.20 -25.76
C LEU A 563 -7.88 19.11 -26.83
N ALA A 564 -7.03 19.14 -27.86
CA ALA A 564 -7.04 18.17 -28.95
C ALA A 564 -6.63 16.75 -28.50
N THR A 565 -5.57 16.62 -27.70
CA THR A 565 -4.95 15.32 -27.38
C THR A 565 -5.47 14.70 -26.08
N PHE A 566 -5.87 15.53 -25.13
CA PHE A 566 -6.20 15.10 -23.78
C PHE A 566 -7.69 15.24 -23.46
N TRP A 567 -8.30 16.41 -23.59
CA TRP A 567 -9.68 16.63 -23.13
C TRP A 567 -10.74 16.15 -24.14
N LEU A 568 -10.65 16.55 -25.41
CA LEU A 568 -11.64 16.23 -26.43
C LEU A 568 -11.83 14.70 -26.62
N PRO A 569 -10.76 13.88 -26.65
CA PRO A 569 -10.93 12.45 -26.90
C PRO A 569 -11.46 11.64 -25.70
N VAL A 570 -11.75 12.28 -24.55
CA VAL A 570 -12.34 11.62 -23.38
C VAL A 570 -13.72 11.05 -23.74
N LEU A 571 -14.57 11.85 -24.38
CA LEU A 571 -15.93 11.46 -24.75
C LEU A 571 -15.97 10.30 -25.76
N PRO A 572 -15.32 10.39 -26.93
CA PRO A 572 -15.29 9.26 -27.87
C PRO A 572 -14.57 8.03 -27.28
N GLY A 573 -13.56 8.24 -26.42
CA GLY A 573 -12.90 7.16 -25.68
C GLY A 573 -13.83 6.39 -24.74
N TYR A 574 -14.66 7.09 -23.98
CA TYR A 574 -15.67 6.47 -23.11
C TYR A 574 -16.73 5.70 -23.91
N VAL A 575 -17.23 6.29 -24.99
CA VAL A 575 -18.21 5.65 -25.89
C VAL A 575 -17.60 4.39 -26.51
N ALA A 576 -16.39 4.47 -27.04
CA ALA A 576 -15.66 3.32 -27.60
C ALA A 576 -15.49 2.21 -26.56
N LEU A 577 -15.10 2.54 -25.32
CA LEU A 577 -14.98 1.57 -24.24
C LEU A 577 -16.32 0.87 -23.93
N ARG A 578 -17.42 1.62 -23.84
CA ARG A 578 -18.75 1.03 -23.59
C ARG A 578 -19.20 0.12 -24.73
N LEU A 579 -18.98 0.51 -25.99
CA LEU A 579 -19.30 -0.32 -27.15
C LEU A 579 -18.47 -1.60 -27.19
N LEU A 580 -17.17 -1.51 -26.88
CA LEU A 580 -16.27 -2.66 -26.82
C LEU A 580 -16.64 -3.64 -25.70
N VAL A 581 -17.04 -3.15 -24.53
CA VAL A 581 -17.52 -3.99 -23.41
C VAL A 581 -18.84 -4.67 -23.78
N ARG A 582 -19.79 -3.94 -24.39
CA ARG A 582 -21.07 -4.50 -24.85
C ARG A 582 -20.89 -5.59 -25.91
N ARG A 583 -19.91 -5.43 -26.81
CA ARG A 583 -19.58 -6.42 -27.84
C ARG A 583 -18.65 -7.54 -27.35
N HIS A 584 -18.34 -7.59 -26.06
CA HIS A 584 -17.38 -8.54 -25.45
C HIS A 584 -15.99 -8.57 -26.11
N ALA A 585 -15.60 -7.48 -26.76
CA ALA A 585 -14.32 -7.35 -27.45
C ALA A 585 -13.15 -7.12 -26.47
N VAL A 586 -13.42 -6.70 -25.22
CA VAL A 586 -12.39 -6.43 -24.20
C VAL A 586 -12.79 -6.88 -22.82
#